data_AF-T1AFZ4-F1
#
_entry.id   AF-T1AFZ4-F1
#
_cell.length_a   1.000
_cell.length_b   1.000
_cell.length_c   1.000
_cell.angle_alpha   90.00
_cell.angle_beta   90.00
_cell.angle_gamma   90.00
#
_symmetry.space_group_name_H-M   'P 1'
#
loop_
_entity.id
_entity.type
_entity.pdbx_description
1 polymer ?
#
loop_
_entity_poly.entity_id
_entity_poly.type
_entity_poly.pdbx_seq_one_letter_code
_entity_poly.pdbx_strand_id
1 'polypeptide(L)' 'MSVHGKDHHPLVDWMKLDHELGTLSDFLLLLEKAHMKGLKVLLSLPVNATSEQHIWFSESRLSQGIPVFKQLLLV' A
#
# COMPACT_ATOMS: atom_id res chain seq x y z
N MET A 1 -7.16 -18.58 18.39
CA MET A 1 -6.25 -19.14 17.38
C MET A 1 -5.48 -17.98 16.77
N SER A 2 -4.28 -17.69 17.25
CA SER A 2 -3.45 -16.60 16.72
C SER A 2 -2.69 -17.08 15.50
N VAL A 3 -3.14 -16.68 14.32
CA VAL A 3 -2.34 -16.75 13.10
C VAL A 3 -1.53 -15.46 13.04
N HIS A 4 -0.42 -15.40 13.78
CA HIS A 4 0.60 -14.38 13.57
C HIS A 4 1.71 -15.02 12.73
N GLY A 5 1.43 -15.16 11.43
CA GLY A 5 2.47 -15.33 10.42
C GLY A 5 3.21 -14.01 10.30
N LYS A 6 4.55 -14.04 10.36
CA LYS A 6 5.45 -12.91 10.15
C LYS A 6 5.48 -12.44 8.69
N ASP A 7 4.36 -12.50 7.99
CA ASP A 7 4.33 -12.45 6.52
C ASP A 7 3.65 -11.18 5.99
N HIS A 8 3.08 -10.34 6.86
CA HIS A 8 2.29 -9.19 6.45
C HIS A 8 2.65 -7.96 7.28
N HIS A 9 3.42 -7.04 6.67
CA HIS A 9 3.61 -5.71 7.21
C HIS A 9 2.28 -4.94 7.17
N PRO A 10 1.99 -4.11 8.19
CA PRO A 10 0.78 -3.32 8.22
C PRO A 10 0.69 -2.40 6.99
N LEU A 11 -0.50 -2.28 6.40
CA LEU A 11 -0.73 -1.43 5.24
C LEU A 11 -0.79 0.05 5.65
N VAL A 12 0.34 0.75 5.51
CA VAL A 12 0.52 2.14 5.96
C VAL A 12 0.59 3.15 4.80
N ASP A 13 1.04 2.74 3.62
CA ASP A 13 1.20 3.62 2.46
C ASP A 13 1.11 2.81 1.15
N TRP A 14 0.05 3.02 0.37
CA TRP A 14 -0.12 2.31 -0.92
C TRP A 14 0.87 2.74 -2.01
N MET A 15 1.57 3.86 -1.83
CA MET A 15 2.49 4.40 -2.85
C MET A 15 3.93 3.96 -2.64
N LYS A 16 4.20 3.16 -1.60
CA LYS A 16 5.54 2.69 -1.26
C LYS A 16 5.64 1.18 -1.36
N LEU A 17 6.84 0.74 -1.71
CA LEU A 17 7.24 -0.66 -1.55
C LEU A 17 7.72 -0.88 -0.14
N ASP A 18 7.46 -2.08 0.34
CA ASP A 18 8.07 -2.57 1.56
C ASP A 18 9.59 -2.64 1.37
N HIS A 19 10.33 -2.09 2.34
CA HIS A 19 11.79 -2.09 2.34
C HIS A 19 12.39 -3.50 2.24
N GLU A 20 11.70 -4.54 2.74
CA GLU A 20 12.16 -5.93 2.62
C GLU A 20 12.03 -6.48 1.19
N LEU A 21 11.17 -5.88 0.37
CA LEU A 21 10.93 -6.26 -1.03
C LEU A 21 11.83 -5.49 -2.02
N GLY A 22 12.58 -4.49 -1.55
CA GLY A 22 13.50 -3.68 -2.34
C GLY A 22 12.98 -2.27 -2.62
N THR A 23 13.50 -1.64 -3.67
CA THR A 23 13.18 -0.26 -4.04
C THR A 23 12.15 -0.17 -5.15
N LEU A 24 11.56 1.01 -5.33
CA LEU A 24 10.70 1.28 -6.48
C LEU A 24 11.43 1.07 -7.81
N SER A 25 12.73 1.39 -7.87
CA SER A 25 13.55 1.13 -9.05
C SER A 25 13.67 -0.35 -9.36
N ASP A 26 13.82 -1.21 -8.34
CA ASP A 26 13.88 -2.66 -8.52
C ASP A 26 12.55 -3.21 -9.06
N PHE A 27 11.43 -2.69 -8.55
CA PHE A 27 10.11 -3.06 -9.05
C PHE A 27 9.87 -2.60 -10.49
N LEU A 28 10.32 -1.40 -10.87
CA LEU A 28 10.25 -0.92 -12.25
C LEU A 28 11.07 -1.80 -13.20
N LEU A 29 12.27 -2.22 -12.78
CA LEU A 29 13.09 -3.15 -13.56
C LEU A 29 12.43 -4.53 -13.70
N LEU A 30 11.74 -5.01 -12.66
CA LEU A 30 10.95 -6.23 -12.72
C LEU A 30 9.81 -6.11 -13.73
N LEU A 31 9.06 -5.00 -13.67
CA LEU A 31 7.95 -4.71 -14.59
C LEU A 31 8.42 -4.69 -16.04
N GLU A 32 9.52 -4.00 -16.33
CA GLU A 32 10.11 -3.94 -17.67
C GLU A 32 10.44 -5.34 -18.19
N LYS A 33 11.18 -6.14 -17.40
CA LYS A 33 11.56 -7.51 -17.78
C LYS A 33 10.35 -8.44 -17.96
N ALA A 34 9.32 -8.29 -17.14
CA ALA A 34 8.08 -9.05 -17.26
C ALA A 34 7.36 -8.72 -18.57
N HIS A 35 7.20 -7.43 -18.88
CA HIS A 35 6.55 -6.98 -20.10
C HIS A 35 7.32 -7.38 -21.35
N MET A 36 8.66 -7.32 -21.34
CA MET A 36 9.50 -7.83 -22.44
C MET A 36 9.28 -9.33 -22.71
N LYS A 37 8.87 -10.10 -21.70
CA LYS A 37 8.53 -11.53 -21.82
C LYS A 37 7.05 -11.78 -22.16
N GLY A 38 6.27 -10.74 -22.43
CA GLY A 38 4.83 -10.84 -22.68
C GLY A 38 4.00 -11.19 -21.45
N LEU A 39 4.57 -11.06 -20.24
CA LEU A 39 3.87 -11.31 -18.99
C LEU A 39 3.13 -10.05 -18.54
N LYS A 40 1.99 -10.23 -17.85
CA LYS A 40 1.28 -9.16 -17.17
C LYS A 40 1.51 -9.30 -15.67
N VAL A 41 1.66 -8.17 -14.98
CA VAL A 41 1.80 -8.12 -13.52
C VAL A 41 0.49 -7.61 -12.92
N LEU A 42 -0.12 -8.40 -12.04
CA LEU A 42 -1.31 -8.00 -11.28
C LEU A 42 -0.88 -7.68 -9.84
N LEU A 43 -1.26 -6.49 -9.36
CA LEU A 43 -1.04 -6.07 -7.99
C LEU A 43 -2.32 -6.22 -7.18
N SER A 44 -2.19 -6.69 -5.94
CA SER A 44 -3.29 -6.72 -4.99
C SER A 44 -3.39 -5.36 -4.31
N LEU A 45 -4.54 -4.69 -4.44
CA LEU A 45 -4.83 -3.45 -3.74
C LEU A 45 -5.93 -3.69 -2.70
N PRO A 46 -5.57 -4.01 -1.44
CA PRO A 46 -6.56 -4.12 -0.37
C PRO A 46 -7.10 -2.74 -0.03
N VAL A 47 -8.37 -2.49 -0.39
CA VAL A 47 -9.07 -1.22 -0.13
C VAL A 47 -10.06 -1.27 1.03
N ASN A 48 -10.32 -2.46 1.58
CA ASN A 48 -11.36 -2.67 2.58
C ASN A 48 -10.96 -2.17 3.99
N ALA A 49 -9.66 -2.14 4.31
CA ALA A 49 -9.15 -1.69 5.60
C ALA A 49 -7.69 -1.21 5.49
N THR A 50 -7.30 -0.29 6.36
CA THR A 50 -5.92 0.21 6.50
C THR A 50 -5.41 0.01 7.92
N SER A 51 -4.08 0.06 8.10
CA SER A 51 -3.46 -0.03 9.43
C SER A 51 -3.85 1.15 10.31
N GLU A 52 -3.86 0.96 11.63
CA GLU A 52 -3.97 2.05 12.60
C GLU A 52 -2.81 3.05 12.54
N GLN A 53 -1.70 2.64 11.92
CA GLN A 53 -0.53 3.48 11.68
C GLN A 53 -0.70 4.36 10.43
N HIS A 54 -1.72 4.11 9.60
CA HIS A 54 -1.99 4.88 8.39
C HIS A 54 -2.46 6.30 8.74
N ILE A 55 -2.02 7.29 7.95
CA ILE A 55 -2.34 8.72 8.15
C ILE A 55 -3.87 8.96 8.25
N TRP A 56 -4.65 8.30 7.40
CA TRP A 56 -6.12 8.36 7.47
C TRP A 56 -6.69 7.93 8.82
N PHE A 57 -6.10 6.92 9.48
CA PHE A 57 -6.59 6.48 10.78
C PHE A 57 -6.29 7.51 11.87
N SER A 58 -5.08 8.11 11.86
CA SER A 58 -4.74 9.16 12.81
C SER A 58 -5.55 10.44 12.59
N GLU A 59 -5.75 10.87 11.33
CA GLU A 59 -6.57 12.03 10.98
C GLU A 59 -8.05 11.83 11.36
N SER A 60 -8.59 10.63 11.16
CA SER A 60 -9.99 10.33 11.50
C SER A 60 -10.30 10.50 12.99
N ARG A 61 -9.34 10.24 13.88
CA ARG A 61 -9.50 10.43 15.33
C ARG A 61 -9.48 11.90 15.76
N LEU A 62 -8.86 12.76 14.94
CA LEU A 62 -8.69 14.18 15.24
C LEU A 62 -9.84 15.03 14.70
N SER A 63 -10.57 14.55 13.68
CA SER A 63 -11.68 15.29 13.11
C SER A 63 -12.96 15.18 13.95
N GLN A 64 -13.33 16.26 14.64
CA GLN A 64 -14.66 16.44 15.26
C GLN A 64 -15.71 16.76 14.17
N GLY A 65 -16.01 15.80 13.29
CA GLY A 65 -17.21 15.84 12.43
C GLY A 65 -17.03 16.19 10.95
N ILE A 66 -15.81 16.35 10.42
CA ILE A 66 -15.57 16.53 8.98
C ILE A 66 -14.46 15.60 8.49
N PRO A 67 -14.72 14.67 7.56
CA PRO A 67 -13.68 13.75 7.06
C PRO A 67 -12.66 14.48 6.20
N VAL A 68 -11.38 14.37 6.54
CA VAL A 68 -10.28 14.88 5.72
C VAL A 68 -9.80 13.75 4.81
N PHE A 69 -10.38 13.62 3.62
CA PHE A 69 -9.86 12.71 2.58
C PHE A 69 -8.96 13.48 1.60
N LYS A 70 -7.74 13.83 2.03
CA LYS A 70 -6.83 14.64 1.20
C LYS A 70 -6.12 13.86 0.08
N GLN A 71 -6.21 12.53 0.05
CA GLN A 71 -5.32 11.70 -0.77
C GLN A 71 -6.00 10.95 -1.92
N LEU A 72 -7.32 11.09 -2.10
CA LEU A 72 -8.10 10.39 -3.14
C LEU A 72 -8.50 11.26 -4.35
N LEU A 73 -8.14 12.56 -4.38
CA LEU A 73 -8.63 13.53 -5.38
C LEU A 73 -7.53 14.19 -6.24
N LEU A 74 -6.35 13.57 -6.37
CA LEU A 74 -5.34 14.01 -7.33
C LEU A 74 -5.02 12.86 -8.30
N VAL A 75 -5.94 12.65 -9.24
CA VAL A 75 -5.69 12.02 -10.55
C VAL A 75 -6.25 12.95 -11.61
#